data_AF-A0AAD0YUL0-F1
#
_entry.id   AF-A0AAD0YUL0-F1
#
_cell.length_a   1.000
_cell.length_b   1.000
_cell.length_c   1.000
_cell.angle_alpha   90.00
_cell.angle_beta   90.00
_cell.angle_gamma   90.00
#
_symmetry.space_group_name_H-M   'P 1'
#
loop_
_entity.id
_entity.type
_entity.pdbx_description
1 polymer ?
#
loop_
_entity_poly.entity_id
_entity_poly.type
_entity_poly.pdbx_seq_one_letter_code
_entity_poly.pdbx_strand_id
1 'polypeptide(L)'
;MIFKIEDLVFQNDRYFILLSSKDADKLAELNCLDIYADNVKIKRLSGCLVSEILKIPDFTVLESKENLSELERIFRKTKLVEICTCVKNVNYK
;
A
#
# COMPACT_ATOMS: atom_id res chain seq x y z
N MET A 1 -5.09 11.01 3.34
CA MET A 1 -3.61 10.96 3.35
C MET A 1 -3.17 10.08 2.20
N ILE A 2 -2.09 10.44 1.50
CA ILE A 2 -1.56 9.69 0.34
C ILE A 2 -0.09 9.40 0.62
N PHE A 3 0.33 8.16 0.40
CA PHE A 3 1.68 7.70 0.60
C PHE A 3 2.17 6.96 -0.65
N LYS A 4 3.40 7.24 -1.07
CA LYS A 4 4.03 6.52 -2.16
C LYS A 4 4.48 5.15 -1.70
N ILE A 5 4.11 4.13 -2.45
CA ILE A 5 4.66 2.78 -2.30
C ILE A 5 5.92 2.70 -3.14
N GLU A 6 7.04 2.40 -2.51
CA GLU A 6 8.35 2.29 -3.14
C GLU A 6 8.58 0.90 -3.72
N ASP A 7 8.11 -0.14 -3.04
CA ASP A 7 8.23 -1.53 -3.48
C ASP A 7 7.18 -2.43 -2.85
N LEU A 8 7.00 -3.63 -3.41
CA LEU A 8 6.10 -4.67 -2.96
C LEU A 8 6.73 -6.05 -3.14
N VAL A 9 6.73 -6.85 -2.07
CA VAL A 9 7.28 -8.22 -2.11
C VAL A 9 6.30 -9.21 -1.49
N PHE A 10 6.07 -10.34 -2.16
CA PHE A 10 5.38 -11.49 -1.56
C PHE A 10 6.37 -12.47 -0.91
N GLN A 11 6.24 -12.70 0.39
CA GLN A 11 7.04 -13.67 1.13
C GLN A 11 6.26 -14.23 2.32
N ASN A 12 6.48 -15.48 2.70
CA ASN A 12 5.86 -16.10 3.88
C ASN A 12 4.33 -15.96 3.93
N ASP A 13 3.66 -16.13 2.77
CA ASP A 13 2.20 -16.00 2.62
C ASP A 13 1.63 -14.61 2.93
N ARG A 14 2.45 -13.57 2.77
CA ARG A 14 2.08 -12.17 2.99
C ARG A 14 2.74 -11.25 1.96
N TYR A 15 2.07 -10.16 1.66
CA TYR A 15 2.65 -9.05 0.93
C TYR A 15 3.21 -8.03 1.90
N PHE A 16 4.46 -7.62 1.66
CA PHE A 16 5.13 -6.53 2.34
C PHE A 16 5.14 -5.31 1.43
N ILE A 17 4.56 -4.20 1.91
CA ILE A 17 4.40 -2.94 1.19
C ILE A 17 5.39 -1.94 1.78
N LEU A 18 6.34 -1.47 0.98
CA LEU A 18 7.38 -0.54 1.42
C LEU A 18 6.96 0.92 1.17
N LEU A 19 6.98 1.76 2.21
CA LEU A 19 6.56 3.15 2.14
C LEU A 19 7.68 4.07 2.64
N SER A 20 7.96 5.15 1.90
CA SER A 20 9.04 6.10 2.21
C SER A 20 8.76 7.06 3.37
N SER A 21 7.57 6.98 3.99
CA SER A 21 7.17 7.89 5.07
C SER A 21 6.92 7.16 6.38
N LYS A 22 7.52 7.66 7.47
CA LYS A 22 7.32 7.14 8.82
C LYS A 22 5.86 7.29 9.29
N ASP A 23 5.16 8.33 8.84
CA ASP A 23 3.73 8.56 9.13
C ASP A 23 2.79 7.54 8.46
N ALA A 24 3.31 6.65 7.61
CA ALA A 24 2.50 5.63 6.95
C ALA A 24 2.09 4.49 7.91
N ASP A 25 2.63 4.45 9.13
CA ASP A 25 2.21 3.53 10.19
C ASP A 25 0.73 3.70 10.55
N LYS A 26 0.22 4.93 10.49
CA LYS A 26 -1.20 5.30 10.67
C LYS A 26 -2.13 4.59 9.68
N LEU A 27 -1.63 4.08 8.54
CA LEU A 27 -2.45 3.30 7.60
C LEU A 27 -2.88 1.96 8.20
N ALA A 28 -2.13 1.40 9.16
CA ALA A 28 -2.48 0.16 9.83
C ALA A 28 -3.70 0.29 10.77
N GLU A 29 -4.06 1.52 11.15
CA GLU A 29 -5.25 1.80 11.95
C GLU A 29 -6.53 1.88 11.10
N LEU A 30 -6.40 1.74 9.77
CA LEU A 30 -7.49 1.95 8.82
C LEU A 30 -7.92 0.65 8.17
N ASN A 31 -9.24 0.47 8.09
CA ASN A 31 -9.86 -0.72 7.49
C ASN A 31 -10.28 -0.54 6.02
N CYS A 32 -9.82 0.55 5.39
CA CYS A 32 -10.21 0.84 4.02
C CYS A 32 -9.18 1.74 3.35
N LEU A 33 -8.39 1.15 2.47
CA LEU A 33 -7.32 1.79 1.75
C LEU A 33 -7.50 1.54 0.26
N ASP A 34 -7.30 2.57 -0.56
CA ASP A 34 -7.31 2.44 -2.01
C ASP A 34 -5.88 2.59 -2.53
N ILE A 35 -5.50 1.70 -3.45
CA ILE A 35 -4.19 1.73 -4.12
C ILE A 35 -4.40 2.19 -5.57
N TYR A 36 -3.59 3.16 -5.97
CA TYR A 36 -3.58 3.75 -7.28
C TYR A 36 -2.24 3.51 -7.97
N ALA A 37 -2.28 3.32 -9.29
CA ALA A 37 -1.10 3.31 -10.15
C ALA A 37 -1.33 4.32 -11.27
N ASP A 38 -0.44 5.31 -11.41
CA ASP A 38 -0.57 6.41 -12.37
C ASP A 38 -1.99 7.04 -12.40
N ASN A 39 -2.58 7.30 -11.22
CA ASN A 39 -3.94 7.82 -10.99
C ASN A 39 -5.11 6.87 -11.29
N VAL A 40 -4.85 5.62 -11.68
CA VAL A 40 -5.89 4.60 -11.87
C VAL A 40 -6.03 3.77 -10.60
N LYS A 41 -7.23 3.67 -10.04
CA LYS A 41 -7.49 2.79 -8.90
C LYS A 41 -7.36 1.33 -9.33
N ILE A 42 -6.44 0.60 -8.71
CA ILE A 42 -6.18 -0.80 -9.03
C ILE A 42 -6.82 -1.72 -7.99
N LYS A 43 -6.70 -1.36 -6.71
CA LYS A 43 -7.09 -2.26 -5.62
C LYS A 43 -7.68 -1.48 -4.46
N ARG A 44 -8.58 -2.13 -3.72
CA ARG A 44 -8.98 -1.75 -2.37
C ARG A 44 -8.48 -2.80 -1.40
N LEU A 45 -7.86 -2.36 -0.32
CA LEU A 45 -7.53 -3.18 0.84
C LEU A 45 -8.55 -2.93 1.95
N SER A 46 -8.98 -4.02 2.58
CA SER A 46 -9.74 -4.03 3.82
C SER A 46 -8.88 -3.72 5.06
N GLY A 47 -7.56 -3.69 4.91
CA GLY A 47 -6.64 -3.26 5.95
C GLY A 47 -5.22 -3.77 5.73
N CYS A 48 -4.33 -3.34 6.62
CA CYS A 48 -2.95 -3.77 6.69
C CYS A 48 -2.44 -3.64 8.13
N LEU A 49 -1.30 -4.25 8.43
CA LEU A 49 -0.65 -4.15 9.74
C LEU A 49 0.76 -3.58 9.55
N VAL A 50 1.32 -2.90 10.55
CA VAL A 50 2.76 -2.58 10.52
C VAL A 50 3.55 -3.88 10.67
N SER A 51 4.58 -4.07 9.85
CA SER A 51 5.38 -5.29 9.89
C SER A 51 6.19 -5.36 11.18
N GLU A 52 6.06 -6.48 11.89
CA GLU A 52 6.90 -6.80 13.04
C GLU A 52 8.14 -7.61 12.62
N ILE A 53 8.06 -8.27 11.45
CA ILE A 53 9.08 -9.19 10.92
C ILE A 53 10.13 -8.42 10.11
N LEU A 54 9.69 -7.56 9.19
CA LEU A 54 10.56 -6.82 8.29
C LEU A 54 10.62 -5.36 8.72
N LYS A 55 11.80 -4.93 9.18
CA LYS A 55 12.07 -3.55 9.56
C LYS A 55 13.17 -2.99 8.69
N ILE A 56 12.88 -1.93 7.95
CA ILE A 56 13.84 -1.26 7.08
C ILE A 56 14.04 0.16 7.62
N PRO A 57 15.28 0.59 7.93
CA PRO A 57 15.54 1.95 8.38
C PRO A 57 14.96 2.98 7.41
N ASP A 58 14.31 4.01 7.95
CA ASP A 58 13.69 5.12 7.21
C ASP A 58 12.49 4.78 6.32
N PHE A 59 12.05 3.53 6.30
CA PHE A 59 10.81 3.12 5.65
C PHE A 59 9.81 2.54 6.66
N THR A 60 8.54 2.69 6.33
CA THR A 60 7.46 1.95 6.98
C THR A 60 7.12 0.74 6.12
N VAL A 61 7.08 -0.44 6.73
CA VAL A 61 6.69 -1.68 6.05
C VAL A 61 5.31 -2.08 6.57
N LEU A 62 4.35 -2.25 5.65
CA LEU A 62 3.03 -2.77 5.98
C LEU A 62 2.87 -4.20 5.47
N GLU A 63 2.12 -5.02 6.20
CA GLU A 63 1.78 -6.39 5.84
C GLU A 63 0.31 -6.50 5.45
N SER A 64 0.03 -7.25 4.39
CA SER A 64 -1.33 -7.70 4.07
C SER A 64 -1.33 -9.14 3.58
N LYS A 65 -2.38 -9.89 3.96
CA LYS A 65 -2.68 -11.23 3.41
C LYS A 65 -3.58 -11.17 2.18
N GLU A 66 -4.07 -9.99 1.82
CA GLU A 66 -4.88 -9.84 0.63
C GLU A 66 -4.02 -10.06 -0.62
N ASN A 67 -4.64 -10.58 -1.68
CA ASN A 67 -3.92 -10.84 -2.93
C ASN A 67 -3.56 -9.52 -3.65
N LEU A 68 -2.25 -9.24 -3.74
CA LEU A 68 -1.65 -8.09 -4.43
C LEU A 68 -0.77 -8.49 -5.63
N SER A 69 -0.92 -9.69 -6.17
CA SER A 69 -0.13 -10.17 -7.32
C SER A 69 -0.23 -9.27 -8.56
N GLU A 70 -1.33 -8.54 -8.73
CA GLU A 70 -1.48 -7.54 -9.79
C GLU A 70 -0.54 -6.35 -9.59
N LEU A 71 -0.34 -5.91 -8.34
CA LEU A 71 0.57 -4.81 -8.00
C LEU A 71 2.02 -5.17 -8.30
N GLU A 72 2.47 -6.40 -8.03
CA GLU A 72 3.83 -6.86 -8.40
C GLU A 72 4.12 -6.67 -9.90
N ARG A 73 3.10 -6.89 -10.75
CA ARG A 73 3.24 -6.69 -12.21
C ARG A 73 3.26 -5.21 -12.59
N ILE A 74 2.52 -4.39 -11.85
CA ILE A 74 2.42 -2.95 -12.06
C ILE A 74 3.73 -2.25 -11.67
N PHE A 75 4.36 -2.62 -10.55
CA PHE A 75 5.66 -2.07 -10.14
C PHE A 75 6.75 -2.22 -11.21
N ARG A 76 6.67 -3.24 -12.07
CA ARG A 76 7.61 -3.44 -13.19
C ARG A 76 7.38 -2.50 -14.38
N LYS A 77 6.23 -1.83 -14.46
CA LYS A 77 5.78 -1.07 -15.64
C LYS A 77 5.46 0.40 -15.36
N THR A 78 5.09 0.70 -14.12
CA THR A 78 4.49 1.99 -13.71
C THR A 78 5.51 2.84 -12.97
N LYS A 79 5.41 4.16 -13.13
CA LYS A 79 6.33 5.12 -12.51
C LYS A 79 5.92 5.51 -11.09
N LEU A 80 4.62 5.46 -10.78
CA LEU A 80 4.09 5.88 -9.49
C LEU A 80 2.98 4.95 -9.00
N VAL A 81 3.17 4.38 -7.81
CA VAL A 81 2.15 3.62 -7.09
C VAL A 81 1.94 4.28 -5.73
N GLU A 82 0.69 4.51 -5.37
CA GLU A 82 0.30 5.23 -4.16
C GLU A 82 -0.78 4.47 -3.40
N ILE A 83 -0.73 4.55 -2.08
CA ILE A 83 -1.79 4.09 -1.19
C ILE A 83 -2.38 5.28 -0.46
N CYS A 84 -3.70 5.32 -0.38
CA CYS A 84 -4.39 6.36 0.36
C CYS A 84 -5.54 5.80 1.16
N THR A 85 -5.93 6.55 2.18
CA THR A 85 -7.18 6.31 2.89
C THR A 85 -8.32 6.31 1.88
N CYS A 86 -9.22 5.33 1.95
CA CYS A 86 -10.44 5.41 1.17
C CYS A 86 -11.26 6.58 1.74
N VAL A 87 -11.09 7.77 1.18
CA VAL A 87 -12.08 8.81 1.40
C VAL A 87 -13.33 8.22 0.78
N LYS A 88 -14.42 8.16 1.54
CA LYS A 88 -15.76 7.86 1.05
C LYS A 88 -16.12 8.97 0.04
N ASN A 89 -15.50 8.98 -1.13
CA ASN A 89 -15.62 10.07 -2.08
C ASN A 89 -16.96 9.94 -2.79
N VAL A 90 -17.91 10.65 -2.22
CA VAL A 90 -18.94 11.37 -2.96
C VAL A 90 -18.20 12.24 -3.98
N ASN A 91 -18.26 11.85 -5.26
CA ASN A 91 -17.96 12.67 -6.45
C ASN A 91 -16.62 13.44 -6.49
N TYR A 92 -15.63 12.87 -7.18
CA TYR A 92 -14.80 13.73 -8.04
C TYR A 92 -15.61 14.01 -9.31
N LYS A 93 -16.18 15.22 -9.38
CA LYS A 93 -16.72 15.83 -10.61
C LYS A 93 -15.62 16.63 -11.29
#